data_AF-A0A5E4JIQ5-F1
#
_entry.id   AF-A0A5E4JIQ5-F1
#
_cell.length_a   1.000
_cell.length_b   1.000
_cell.length_c   1.000
_cell.angle_alpha   90.00
_cell.angle_beta   90.00
_cell.angle_gamma   90.00
#
_symmetry.space_group_name_H-M   'P 1'
#
loop_
_entity.id
_entity.type
_entity.pdbx_description
1 polymer ?
#
loop_
_entity_poly.entity_id
_entity_poly.type
_entity_poly.pdbx_seq_one_letter_code
_entity_poly.pdbx_strand_id
1 'polypeptide(L)'
;MSTSQVSIIKRVKTAIESFNKKELLELSLSILALAFMFALKDIVLGSLWFVSVLIYIVTVSISVFTKIITQKVVAQKFDCAVNYSISYNLLLIGLLVALLLNGSLVFAATGTIIITSAYFTRLGYKFVNLTNMERGIIALSGTITNILLALISLLLYPLSPTIFQQLININVLMAVFNMMPFPPFEGSIIFWWNRMIWVMAIIIPLFMVFFAFNLIFALIGAVLIIVISFLLWAYYFIK
;
A
#
# COMPACT_ATOMS: atom_id res chain seq x y z
N MET A 1 27.59 -10.06 9.67
CA MET A 1 26.51 -9.71 8.72
C MET A 1 26.70 -10.54 7.47
N SER A 2 25.74 -11.40 7.12
CA SER A 2 25.82 -12.25 5.93
C SER A 2 25.70 -11.42 4.64
N THR A 3 26.34 -11.86 3.56
CA THR A 3 26.40 -11.19 2.25
C THR A 3 25.03 -10.77 1.69
N SER A 4 23.96 -11.46 2.08
CA SER A 4 22.57 -11.13 1.73
C SER A 4 22.05 -9.86 2.41
N GLN A 5 22.38 -9.61 3.69
CA GLN A 5 21.92 -8.41 4.41
C GLN A 5 22.55 -7.12 3.84
N VAL A 6 23.84 -7.17 3.49
CA VAL A 6 24.55 -6.05 2.85
C VAL A 6 23.91 -5.68 1.50
N SER A 7 23.43 -6.68 0.76
CA SER A 7 22.76 -6.46 -0.53
C SER A 7 21.39 -5.76 -0.38
N ILE A 8 20.64 -6.04 0.69
CA ILE A 8 19.33 -5.45 0.93
C ILE A 8 19.48 -3.99 1.37
N ILE A 9 20.39 -3.70 2.29
CA ILE A 9 20.64 -2.33 2.77
C ILE A 9 21.05 -1.42 1.61
N LYS A 10 21.90 -1.93 0.70
CA LYS A 10 22.29 -1.20 -0.51
C LYS A 10 21.09 -0.90 -1.40
N ARG A 11 20.19 -1.87 -1.62
CA ARG A 11 18.97 -1.70 -2.42
C ARG A 11 18.00 -0.69 -1.82
N VAL A 12 17.78 -0.74 -0.51
CA VAL A 12 16.95 0.25 0.22
C VAL A 12 17.54 1.65 0.05
N LYS A 13 18.85 1.81 0.24
CA LYS A 13 19.53 3.10 0.05
C LYS A 13 19.35 3.62 -1.38
N THR A 14 19.58 2.78 -2.39
CA THR A 14 19.37 3.15 -3.80
C THR A 14 17.91 3.49 -4.11
N ALA A 15 16.94 2.81 -3.48
CA ALA A 15 15.53 3.13 -3.64
C ALA A 15 15.19 4.51 -3.08
N ILE A 16 15.76 4.88 -1.92
CA ILE A 16 15.58 6.21 -1.31
C ILE A 16 16.26 7.30 -2.16
N GLU A 17 17.43 7.02 -2.73
CA GLU A 17 18.13 7.98 -3.59
C GLU A 17 17.44 8.18 -4.95
N SER A 18 16.60 7.22 -5.39
CA SER A 18 15.88 7.30 -6.66
C SER A 18 14.69 8.27 -6.68
N PHE A 19 14.31 8.83 -5.54
CA PHE A 19 13.17 9.76 -5.47
C PHE A 19 13.49 11.08 -6.18
N ASN A 20 12.66 11.45 -7.15
CA ASN A 20 12.77 12.75 -7.82
C ASN A 20 12.09 13.86 -6.99
N LYS A 21 12.52 15.11 -7.15
CA LYS A 21 11.90 16.29 -6.50
C LYS A 21 10.40 16.38 -6.81
N LYS A 22 10.01 16.13 -8.06
CA LYS A 22 8.59 16.10 -8.48
C LYS A 22 7.82 14.99 -7.77
N GLU A 23 8.39 13.80 -7.68
CA GLU A 23 7.80 12.64 -7.00
C GLU A 23 7.57 12.92 -5.51
N LEU A 24 8.55 13.53 -4.83
CA LEU A 24 8.45 13.91 -3.42
C LEU A 24 7.36 14.96 -3.16
N LEU A 25 7.19 15.94 -4.08
CA LEU A 25 6.13 16.94 -3.99
C LEU A 25 4.74 16.33 -4.19
N GLU A 26 4.60 15.45 -5.18
CA GLU A 26 3.34 14.74 -5.41
C GLU A 26 3.00 13.80 -4.24
N LEU A 27 4.01 13.17 -3.65
CA LEU A 27 3.85 12.36 -2.46
C LEU A 27 3.42 13.17 -1.24
N SER A 28 4.07 14.30 -0.97
CA SER A 28 3.71 15.14 0.16
C SER A 28 2.28 15.67 0.04
N LEU A 29 1.84 16.05 -1.16
CA LEU A 29 0.45 16.44 -1.44
C LEU A 29 -0.53 15.29 -1.18
N SER A 30 -0.19 14.07 -1.62
CA SER A 30 -1.03 12.89 -1.39
C SER A 30 -1.16 12.54 0.09
N ILE A 31 -0.07 12.66 0.85
CA ILE A 31 -0.01 12.39 2.29
C ILE A 31 -0.83 13.43 3.04
N LEU A 32 -0.67 14.72 2.73
CA LEU A 32 -1.43 15.80 3.34
C LEU A 32 -2.93 15.63 3.08
N ALA A 33 -3.32 15.33 1.84
CA ALA A 33 -4.71 15.11 1.49
C ALA A 33 -5.31 13.91 2.24
N LEU A 34 -4.62 12.77 2.27
CA LEU A 34 -5.08 11.58 2.99
C LEU A 34 -5.18 11.83 4.50
N ALA A 35 -4.16 12.44 5.09
CA ALA A 35 -4.16 12.77 6.51
C ALA A 35 -5.33 13.69 6.87
N PHE A 36 -5.61 14.69 6.03
CA PHE A 36 -6.78 15.54 6.19
C PHE A 36 -8.09 14.75 6.09
N MET A 37 -8.25 13.92 5.05
CA MET A 37 -9.46 13.10 4.87
C MET A 37 -9.74 12.19 6.07
N PHE A 38 -8.71 11.54 6.63
CA PHE A 38 -8.84 10.71 7.83
C PHE A 38 -9.11 11.51 9.10
N ALA A 39 -8.52 12.70 9.21
CA ALA A 39 -8.74 13.58 10.36
C ALA A 39 -10.15 14.19 10.40
N LEU A 40 -10.87 14.27 9.27
CA LEU A 40 -12.21 14.89 9.21
C LEU A 40 -13.19 14.33 10.25
N LYS A 41 -13.16 13.01 10.49
CA LYS A 41 -14.03 12.38 11.49
C LYS A 41 -13.80 12.95 12.89
N ASP A 42 -12.54 13.06 13.29
CA ASP A 42 -12.16 13.54 14.61
C ASP A 42 -12.36 15.06 14.75
N ILE A 43 -12.25 15.81 13.64
CA ILE A 43 -12.57 17.24 13.58
C ILE A 43 -14.08 17.46 13.82
N VAL A 44 -14.95 16.69 13.16
CA VAL A 44 -16.41 16.80 13.28
C VAL A 44 -16.88 16.41 14.69
N LEU A 45 -16.23 15.43 15.32
CA LEU A 45 -16.54 14.98 16.68
C LEU A 45 -16.06 15.96 17.77
N GLY A 46 -15.28 17.00 17.44
CA GLY A 46 -14.92 18.10 18.34
C GLY A 46 -13.81 17.81 19.35
N SER A 47 -13.20 16.61 19.35
CA SER A 47 -12.09 16.26 20.25
C SER A 47 -10.74 16.70 19.68
N LEU A 48 -9.88 17.34 20.51
CA LEU A 48 -8.42 17.57 20.29
C LEU A 48 -7.92 17.51 18.83
N TRP A 49 -8.61 18.24 17.94
CA TRP A 49 -8.52 18.07 16.49
C TRP A 49 -7.09 18.27 15.97
N PHE A 50 -6.35 19.20 16.59
CA PHE A 50 -4.96 19.48 16.24
C PHE A 50 -4.03 18.29 16.48
N VAL A 51 -4.18 17.59 17.62
CA VAL A 51 -3.35 16.43 17.97
C VAL A 51 -3.66 15.27 17.02
N SER A 52 -4.94 15.02 16.75
CA SER A 52 -5.37 13.96 15.82
C SER A 52 -4.81 14.17 14.41
N VAL A 53 -4.88 15.40 13.88
CA VAL A 53 -4.32 15.74 12.56
C VAL A 53 -2.82 15.43 12.49
N LEU A 54 -2.04 15.81 13.51
CA LEU A 54 -0.60 15.53 13.54
C LEU A 54 -0.32 14.03 13.54
N ILE A 55 -1.09 13.25 14.30
CA ILE A 55 -0.93 11.78 14.34
C ILE A 55 -1.28 11.18 12.96
N TYR A 56 -2.32 11.64 12.28
CA TYR A 56 -2.66 11.18 10.93
C TYR A 56 -1.56 11.51 9.92
N ILE A 57 -0.97 12.70 9.97
CA ILE A 57 0.15 13.06 9.09
C ILE A 57 1.30 12.06 9.26
N VAL A 58 1.67 11.74 10.51
CA VAL A 58 2.76 10.80 10.80
C VAL A 58 2.40 9.37 10.36
N THR A 59 1.23 8.86 10.73
CA THR A 59 0.81 7.48 10.44
C THR A 59 0.58 7.23 8.95
N VAL A 60 -0.03 8.17 8.23
CA VAL A 60 -0.17 8.13 6.77
C VAL A 60 1.19 8.20 6.09
N SER A 61 2.09 9.09 6.55
CA SER A 61 3.45 9.20 6.00
C SER A 61 4.17 7.86 6.07
N ILE A 62 4.23 7.25 7.26
CA ILE A 62 4.88 5.95 7.48
C ILE A 62 4.32 4.90 6.53
N SER A 63 3.00 4.84 6.39
CA SER A 63 2.32 3.85 5.56
C SER A 63 2.65 4.02 4.08
N VAL A 64 2.50 5.25 3.56
CA VAL A 64 2.75 5.57 2.14
C VAL A 64 4.23 5.40 1.78
N PHE A 65 5.16 5.90 2.61
CA PHE A 65 6.60 5.77 2.35
C PHE A 65 7.03 4.30 2.35
N THR A 66 6.61 3.53 3.35
CA THR A 66 6.99 2.11 3.46
C THR A 66 6.51 1.35 2.22
N LYS A 67 5.26 1.57 1.80
CA LYS A 67 4.70 0.98 0.57
C LYS A 67 5.58 1.24 -0.65
N ILE A 68 5.91 2.51 -0.91
CA ILE A 68 6.61 2.91 -2.14
C ILE A 68 8.06 2.47 -2.12
N ILE A 69 8.73 2.56 -0.96
CA ILE A 69 10.11 2.06 -0.82
C ILE A 69 10.14 0.56 -1.13
N THR A 70 9.18 -0.23 -0.62
CA THR A 70 9.13 -1.66 -0.94
C THR A 70 8.91 -1.89 -2.44
N GLN A 71 7.99 -1.17 -3.08
CA GLN A 71 7.77 -1.29 -4.52
C GLN A 71 9.03 -0.95 -5.34
N LYS A 72 9.76 0.12 -4.98
CA LYS A 72 11.05 0.48 -5.61
C LYS A 72 12.12 -0.59 -5.38
N VAL A 73 12.22 -1.16 -4.16
CA VAL A 73 13.17 -2.24 -3.84
C VAL A 73 12.85 -3.53 -4.61
N VAL A 74 11.57 -3.86 -4.79
CA VAL A 74 11.15 -5.02 -5.57
C VAL A 74 11.39 -4.78 -7.07
N ALA A 75 11.14 -3.57 -7.57
CA ALA A 75 11.39 -3.23 -8.96
C ALA A 75 12.87 -3.34 -9.36
N GLN A 76 13.80 -3.02 -8.45
CA GLN A 76 15.23 -3.21 -8.67
C GLN A 76 15.64 -4.68 -8.91
N LYS A 77 14.84 -5.67 -8.47
CA LYS A 77 15.10 -7.09 -8.78
C LYS A 77 14.83 -7.45 -10.23
N PHE A 78 14.03 -6.63 -10.90
CA PHE A 78 13.59 -6.83 -12.28
C PHE A 78 14.19 -5.79 -13.24
N ASP A 79 15.23 -5.06 -12.80
CA ASP A 79 15.82 -3.95 -13.56
C ASP A 79 14.76 -2.92 -14.01
N CYS A 80 13.82 -2.63 -13.12
CA CYS A 80 12.73 -1.69 -13.32
C CYS A 80 12.88 -0.47 -12.40
N ALA A 81 12.39 0.67 -12.86
CA ALA A 81 12.23 1.88 -12.07
C ALA A 81 10.74 2.15 -11.82
N VAL A 82 10.43 2.64 -10.62
CA VAL A 82 9.07 2.98 -10.19
C VAL A 82 9.05 4.44 -9.76
N ASN A 83 8.14 5.21 -10.35
CA ASN A 83 7.91 6.61 -9.99
C ASN A 83 6.45 6.77 -9.55
N TYR A 84 6.22 7.38 -8.38
CA TYR A 84 4.88 7.75 -7.96
C TYR A 84 4.36 8.94 -8.77
N SER A 85 3.07 8.88 -9.14
CA SER A 85 2.35 9.95 -9.80
C SER A 85 0.99 10.20 -9.16
N ILE A 86 0.69 11.46 -8.86
CA ILE A 86 -0.60 11.83 -8.27
C ILE A 86 -1.73 11.83 -9.30
N SER A 87 -2.91 11.37 -8.90
CA SER A 87 -4.12 11.39 -9.72
C SER A 87 -5.12 12.38 -9.12
N TYR A 88 -5.14 13.62 -9.63
CA TYR A 88 -6.00 14.68 -9.11
C TYR A 88 -7.49 14.31 -9.08
N ASN A 89 -7.97 13.54 -10.07
CA ASN A 89 -9.34 13.06 -10.11
C ASN A 89 -9.68 12.16 -8.91
N LEU A 90 -8.79 11.20 -8.58
CA LEU A 90 -9.00 10.31 -7.44
C LEU A 90 -8.93 11.06 -6.11
N LEU A 91 -7.99 12.01 -6.00
CA LEU A 91 -7.85 12.84 -4.81
C LEU A 91 -9.10 13.71 -4.58
N LEU A 92 -9.62 14.33 -5.64
CA LEU A 92 -10.84 15.14 -5.57
C LEU A 92 -12.06 14.29 -5.18
N ILE A 93 -12.24 13.13 -5.83
CA ILE A 93 -13.32 12.19 -5.49
C ILE A 93 -13.20 11.76 -4.02
N GLY A 94 -12.00 11.41 -3.56
CA GLY A 94 -11.80 10.98 -2.18
C GLY A 94 -12.08 12.08 -1.16
N LEU A 95 -11.70 13.31 -1.47
CA LEU A 95 -11.98 14.47 -0.62
C LEU A 95 -13.49 14.76 -0.55
N LEU A 96 -14.20 14.70 -1.68
CA LEU A 96 -15.66 14.86 -1.72
C LEU A 96 -16.38 13.77 -0.93
N VAL A 97 -15.99 12.51 -1.12
CA VAL A 97 -16.57 11.37 -0.36
C VAL A 97 -16.32 11.52 1.13
N ALA A 98 -15.10 11.89 1.53
CA ALA A 98 -14.75 12.07 2.93
C ALA A 98 -15.55 13.22 3.57
N LEU A 99 -15.78 14.32 2.84
CA LEU A 99 -16.63 15.43 3.31
C LEU A 99 -18.11 15.03 3.43
N LEU A 100 -18.66 14.36 2.42
CA LEU A 100 -20.06 13.93 2.42
C LEU A 100 -20.38 12.92 3.53
N LEU A 101 -19.40 12.08 3.89
CA LEU A 101 -19.55 11.04 4.91
C LEU A 101 -18.95 11.44 6.27
N ASN A 102 -18.64 12.73 6.48
CA ASN A 102 -18.04 13.25 7.72
C ASN A 102 -16.81 12.43 8.19
N GLY A 103 -15.98 11.97 7.26
CA GLY A 103 -14.79 11.16 7.53
C GLY A 103 -15.07 9.71 7.97
N SER A 104 -16.32 9.24 7.95
CA SER A 104 -16.63 7.84 8.33
C SER A 104 -16.06 6.82 7.35
N LEU A 105 -15.95 7.19 6.07
CA LEU A 105 -15.33 6.38 5.04
C LEU A 105 -14.43 7.27 4.20
N VAL A 106 -13.15 6.92 4.15
CA VAL A 106 -12.12 7.65 3.41
C VAL A 106 -11.73 6.82 2.21
N PHE A 107 -11.89 7.38 1.03
CA PHE A 107 -11.41 6.77 -0.20
C PHE A 107 -9.88 6.93 -0.28
N ALA A 108 -9.16 5.93 0.21
CA ALA A 108 -7.71 5.99 0.40
C ALA A 108 -6.93 5.72 -0.90
N ALA A 109 -7.24 6.49 -1.95
CA ALA A 109 -6.62 6.40 -3.27
C ALA A 109 -6.24 7.78 -3.79
N THR A 110 -4.94 8.01 -3.93
CA THR A 110 -4.40 9.34 -4.26
C THR A 110 -3.63 9.39 -5.56
N GLY A 111 -3.06 8.26 -5.99
CA GLY A 111 -2.18 8.23 -7.13
C GLY A 111 -1.86 6.82 -7.58
N THR A 112 -1.09 6.74 -8.65
CA THR A 112 -0.63 5.49 -9.25
C THR A 112 0.88 5.49 -9.34
N ILE A 113 1.46 4.29 -9.30
CA ILE A 113 2.84 4.10 -9.68
C ILE A 113 2.97 3.96 -11.18
N ILE A 114 4.03 4.53 -11.74
CA ILE A 114 4.44 4.36 -13.13
C ILE A 114 5.65 3.43 -13.12
N ILE A 115 5.50 2.25 -13.72
CA ILE A 115 6.55 1.24 -13.82
C ILE A 115 7.20 1.32 -15.21
N THR A 116 8.48 1.69 -15.23
CA THR A 116 9.31 1.81 -16.44
C THR A 116 10.49 0.84 -16.40
N SER A 117 10.89 0.29 -17.54
CA SER A 117 12.14 -0.48 -17.65
C SER A 117 13.35 0.44 -17.42
N ALA A 118 14.37 -0.02 -16.69
CA ALA A 118 15.59 0.78 -16.47
C ALA A 118 16.45 0.94 -17.74
N TYR A 119 16.21 0.15 -18.78
CA TYR A 119 16.87 0.29 -20.07
C TYR A 119 16.27 1.45 -20.85
N PHE A 120 16.93 2.60 -20.76
CA PHE A 120 16.76 3.68 -21.74
C PHE A 120 17.33 3.22 -23.08
N THR A 121 16.55 3.42 -24.13
CA THR A 121 16.91 3.20 -25.54
C THR A 121 18.33 3.67 -25.85
N ARG A 122 19.27 2.73 -25.93
CA ARG A 122 20.54 2.89 -26.66
C ARG A 122 20.42 2.03 -27.92
N LEU A 123 20.62 2.65 -29.09
CA LEU A 123 20.69 1.95 -30.39
C LEU A 123 21.55 0.68 -30.24
N GLY A 124 20.94 -0.49 -30.45
CA GLY A 124 21.62 -1.79 -30.37
C GLY A 124 21.28 -2.68 -29.15
N TYR A 125 20.51 -2.20 -28.17
CA TYR A 125 20.06 -3.04 -27.04
C TYR A 125 18.61 -3.51 -27.21
N LYS A 126 18.39 -4.81 -26.93
CA LYS A 126 17.11 -5.54 -27.06
C LYS A 126 16.02 -4.86 -26.22
N PHE A 127 14.81 -4.70 -26.78
CA PHE A 127 13.64 -4.29 -26.00
C PHE A 127 13.46 -5.23 -24.81
N VAL A 128 13.70 -4.73 -23.60
CA VAL A 128 13.30 -5.43 -22.37
C VAL A 128 11.82 -5.12 -22.19
N ASN A 129 10.97 -5.93 -22.82
CA ASN A 129 9.54 -5.88 -22.55
C ASN A 129 9.32 -6.32 -21.11
N LEU A 130 8.92 -5.39 -20.25
CA LEU A 130 8.43 -5.73 -18.91
C LEU A 130 7.32 -6.76 -19.06
N THR A 131 7.50 -7.93 -18.45
CA THR A 131 6.45 -8.94 -18.46
C THR A 131 5.28 -8.47 -17.60
N ASN A 132 4.06 -8.86 -17.95
CA ASN A 132 2.88 -8.59 -17.11
C ASN A 132 3.07 -9.17 -15.70
N MET A 133 3.84 -10.25 -15.60
CA MET A 133 4.25 -10.85 -14.33
C MET A 133 5.10 -9.92 -13.48
N GLU A 134 6.16 -9.33 -14.03
CA GLU A 134 7.01 -8.38 -13.30
C GLU A 134 6.19 -7.17 -12.80
N ARG A 135 5.36 -6.60 -13.67
CA ARG A 135 4.47 -5.47 -13.30
C ARG A 135 3.52 -5.86 -12.17
N GLY A 136 2.91 -7.04 -12.29
CA GLY A 136 2.00 -7.58 -11.30
C GLY A 136 2.66 -7.83 -9.95
N ILE A 137 3.88 -8.40 -9.92
CA ILE A 137 4.64 -8.63 -8.68
C ILE A 137 5.00 -7.30 -8.01
N ILE A 138 5.46 -6.30 -8.77
CA ILE A 138 5.78 -4.97 -8.25
C ILE A 138 4.52 -4.31 -7.67
N ALA A 139 3.41 -4.29 -8.40
CA ALA A 139 2.15 -3.75 -7.90
C ALA A 139 1.66 -4.46 -6.62
N LEU A 140 1.67 -5.80 -6.64
CA LEU A 140 1.22 -6.65 -5.53
C LEU A 140 2.06 -6.45 -4.27
N SER A 141 3.37 -6.20 -4.41
CA SER A 141 4.25 -5.94 -3.26
C SER A 141 3.82 -4.75 -2.41
N GLY A 142 3.28 -3.69 -3.02
CA GLY A 142 2.78 -2.51 -2.30
C GLY A 142 1.46 -2.76 -1.57
N THR A 143 0.64 -3.70 -2.04
CA THR A 143 -0.56 -4.09 -1.27
C THR A 143 -0.18 -5.02 -0.13
N ILE A 144 0.74 -5.95 -0.34
CA ILE A 144 1.27 -6.81 0.72
C ILE A 144 1.86 -5.98 1.86
N THR A 145 2.59 -4.91 1.56
CA THR A 145 3.18 -4.05 2.61
C THR A 145 2.12 -3.42 3.49
N ASN A 146 1.01 -2.97 2.91
CA ASN A 146 -0.09 -2.39 3.67
C ASN A 146 -0.75 -3.47 4.55
N ILE A 147 -1.00 -4.66 4.00
CA ILE A 147 -1.54 -5.79 4.78
C ILE A 147 -0.61 -6.14 5.96
N LEU A 148 0.70 -6.21 5.72
CA LEU A 148 1.69 -6.48 6.77
C LEU A 148 1.73 -5.37 7.82
N LEU A 149 1.69 -4.10 7.42
CA LEU A 149 1.64 -2.97 8.37
C LEU A 149 0.36 -3.01 9.21
N ALA A 150 -0.77 -3.36 8.63
CA ALA A 150 -2.02 -3.55 9.36
C ALA A 150 -1.92 -4.71 10.37
N LEU A 151 -1.35 -5.86 9.97
CA LEU A 151 -1.13 -7.01 10.86
C LEU A 151 -0.17 -6.68 12.01
N ILE A 152 0.95 -6.03 11.73
CA ILE A 152 1.92 -5.59 12.75
C ILE A 152 1.24 -4.61 13.71
N SER A 153 0.45 -3.68 13.19
CA SER A 153 -0.29 -2.72 14.02
C SER A 153 -1.34 -3.40 14.89
N LEU A 154 -2.00 -4.45 14.40
CA LEU A 154 -2.93 -5.27 15.19
C LEU A 154 -2.23 -5.97 16.35
N LEU A 155 -1.03 -6.53 16.13
CA LEU A 155 -0.23 -7.15 17.19
C LEU A 155 0.22 -6.14 18.26
N LEU A 156 0.54 -4.91 17.83
CA LEU A 156 0.99 -3.84 18.72
C LEU A 156 -0.16 -3.03 19.33
N TYR A 157 -1.40 -3.30 18.93
CA TYR A 157 -2.60 -2.60 19.38
C TYR A 157 -2.68 -2.37 20.91
N PRO A 158 -2.36 -3.35 21.78
CA PRO A 158 -2.44 -3.15 23.23
C PRO A 158 -1.49 -2.08 23.78
N LEU A 159 -0.39 -1.75 23.07
CA LEU A 159 0.59 -0.76 23.52
C LEU A 159 0.08 0.67 23.36
N SER A 160 -0.67 0.95 22.30
CA SER A 160 -1.25 2.26 22.03
C SER A 160 -2.49 2.13 21.13
N PRO A 161 -3.66 1.85 21.71
CA PRO A 161 -4.86 1.53 20.93
C PRO A 161 -5.24 2.62 19.92
N THR A 162 -5.04 3.90 20.26
CA THR A 162 -5.36 5.04 19.40
C THR A 162 -4.52 5.06 18.12
N ILE A 163 -3.19 5.02 18.25
CA ILE A 163 -2.26 5.10 17.12
C ILE A 163 -2.36 3.84 16.25
N PHE A 164 -2.40 2.67 16.88
CA PHE A 164 -2.44 1.42 16.14
C PHE A 164 -3.80 1.17 15.48
N GLN A 165 -4.93 1.62 16.06
CA GLN A 165 -6.21 1.59 15.35
C GLN A 165 -6.17 2.43 14.07
N GLN A 166 -5.58 3.62 14.12
CA GLN A 166 -5.42 4.47 12.95
C GLN A 166 -4.55 3.80 11.88
N LEU A 167 -3.40 3.24 12.27
CA LEU A 167 -2.53 2.50 11.35
C LEU A 167 -3.23 1.30 10.72
N ILE A 168 -4.03 0.54 11.48
CA ILE A 168 -4.85 -0.55 10.94
C ILE A 168 -5.83 0.00 9.91
N ASN A 169 -6.62 1.01 10.27
CA ASN A 169 -7.65 1.57 9.40
C ASN A 169 -7.06 2.11 8.08
N ILE A 170 -5.98 2.90 8.17
CA ILE A 170 -5.30 3.49 7.01
C ILE A 170 -4.79 2.38 6.09
N ASN A 171 -4.01 1.43 6.62
CA ASN A 171 -3.37 0.42 5.81
C ASN A 171 -4.37 -0.58 5.20
N VAL A 172 -5.40 -0.98 5.95
CA VAL A 172 -6.46 -1.85 5.43
C VAL A 172 -7.23 -1.15 4.32
N LEU A 173 -7.65 0.11 4.52
CA LEU A 173 -8.37 0.86 3.47
C LEU A 173 -7.50 1.07 2.23
N MET A 174 -6.23 1.45 2.41
CA MET A 174 -5.30 1.56 1.29
C MET A 174 -5.15 0.22 0.56
N ALA A 175 -5.06 -0.91 1.27
CA ALA A 175 -4.96 -2.23 0.66
C ALA A 175 -6.21 -2.60 -0.16
N VAL A 176 -7.42 -2.32 0.36
CA VAL A 176 -8.68 -2.56 -0.35
C VAL A 176 -8.77 -1.70 -1.61
N PHE A 177 -8.57 -0.39 -1.50
CA PHE A 177 -8.70 0.50 -2.66
C PHE A 177 -7.63 0.23 -3.70
N ASN A 178 -6.38 -0.03 -3.30
CA ASN A 178 -5.32 -0.37 -4.24
C ASN A 178 -5.61 -1.65 -5.03
N MET A 179 -6.39 -2.59 -4.49
CA MET A 179 -6.78 -3.82 -5.18
C MET A 179 -7.98 -3.67 -6.11
N MET A 180 -8.56 -2.49 -6.29
CA MET A 180 -9.65 -2.33 -7.24
C MET A 180 -9.21 -2.65 -8.69
N PRO A 181 -10.02 -3.37 -9.49
CA PRO A 181 -9.57 -3.93 -10.77
C PRO A 181 -9.62 -2.94 -11.93
N PHE A 182 -9.89 -1.66 -11.68
CA PHE A 182 -9.98 -0.61 -12.69
C PHE A 182 -8.76 0.32 -12.66
N PRO A 183 -8.30 0.86 -13.79
CA PRO A 183 -7.29 1.92 -13.79
C PRO A 183 -7.82 3.17 -13.06
N PRO A 184 -6.97 3.95 -12.37
CA PRO A 184 -5.51 3.85 -12.30
C PRO A 184 -5.00 3.03 -11.09
N PHE A 185 -5.82 2.14 -10.52
CA PHE A 185 -5.44 1.36 -9.34
C PHE A 185 -4.43 0.26 -9.66
N GLU A 186 -3.57 -0.07 -8.68
CA GLU A 186 -2.58 -1.14 -8.80
C GLU A 186 -3.21 -2.51 -9.05
N GLY A 187 -4.43 -2.73 -8.53
CA GLY A 187 -5.21 -3.94 -8.69
C GLY A 187 -5.55 -4.23 -10.14
N SER A 188 -5.68 -3.21 -10.99
CA SER A 188 -5.85 -3.40 -12.43
C SER A 188 -4.65 -4.13 -13.05
N ILE A 189 -3.43 -3.75 -12.68
CA ILE A 189 -2.20 -4.39 -13.16
C ILE A 189 -2.15 -5.87 -12.76
N ILE A 190 -2.54 -6.16 -11.52
CA ILE A 190 -2.54 -7.52 -10.95
C ILE A 190 -3.65 -8.37 -11.59
N PHE A 191 -4.83 -7.78 -11.79
CA PHE A 191 -5.97 -8.42 -12.45
C PHE A 191 -5.63 -8.86 -13.87
N TRP A 192 -4.94 -7.99 -14.63
CA TRP A 192 -4.47 -8.30 -16.00
C TRP A 192 -3.32 -9.30 -16.02
N TRP A 193 -2.49 -9.36 -14.97
CA TRP A 193 -1.46 -10.39 -14.85
C TRP A 193 -2.06 -11.77 -14.53
N ASN A 194 -2.82 -11.88 -13.44
CA ASN A 194 -3.42 -13.13 -13.01
C ASN A 194 -4.65 -12.87 -12.11
N ARG A 195 -5.83 -13.18 -12.63
CA ARG A 195 -7.12 -13.00 -11.94
C ARG A 195 -7.21 -13.80 -10.64
N MET A 196 -6.64 -15.01 -10.57
CA MET A 196 -6.67 -15.81 -9.33
C MET A 196 -5.83 -15.18 -8.24
N ILE A 197 -4.63 -14.70 -8.58
CA ILE A 197 -3.75 -13.99 -7.63
C ILE A 197 -4.45 -12.71 -7.13
N TRP A 198 -5.11 -11.98 -8.03
CA TRP A 198 -5.89 -10.80 -7.67
C TRP A 198 -7.02 -11.13 -6.68
N VAL A 199 -7.83 -12.18 -6.94
CA VAL A 199 -8.90 -12.62 -6.03
C VAL A 199 -8.34 -12.99 -4.65
N MET A 200 -7.25 -13.76 -4.60
CA MET A 200 -6.62 -14.12 -3.34
C MET A 200 -6.10 -12.89 -2.58
N ALA A 201 -5.51 -11.93 -3.29
CA ALA A 201 -4.93 -10.73 -2.70
C ALA A 201 -6.00 -9.75 -2.16
N ILE A 202 -7.19 -9.66 -2.78
CA ILE A 202 -8.26 -8.76 -2.33
C ILE A 202 -9.09 -9.34 -1.18
N ILE A 203 -9.20 -10.68 -1.07
CA ILE A 203 -9.93 -11.34 0.02
C ILE A 203 -9.34 -10.96 1.37
N ILE A 204 -8.01 -10.96 1.51
CA ILE A 204 -7.32 -10.66 2.77
C ILE A 204 -7.70 -9.28 3.34
N PRO A 205 -7.51 -8.16 2.62
CA PRO A 205 -7.85 -6.84 3.14
C PRO A 205 -9.36 -6.64 3.31
N LEU A 206 -10.22 -7.22 2.45
CA LEU A 206 -11.68 -7.19 2.64
C LEU A 206 -12.09 -7.88 3.94
N PHE A 207 -11.50 -9.02 4.21
CA PHE A 207 -11.71 -9.78 5.42
C PHE A 207 -11.19 -8.98 6.64
N MET A 208 -10.02 -8.35 6.54
CA MET A 208 -9.53 -7.44 7.58
C MET A 208 -10.46 -6.24 7.82
N VAL A 209 -11.09 -5.65 6.79
CA VAL A 209 -12.11 -4.61 6.99
C VAL A 209 -13.28 -5.14 7.82
N PHE A 210 -13.79 -6.33 7.49
CA PHE A 210 -14.90 -6.95 8.21
C PHE A 210 -14.56 -7.15 9.71
N PHE A 211 -13.30 -7.43 10.04
CA PHE A 211 -12.85 -7.68 11.41
C PHE A 211 -12.23 -6.49 12.15
N ALA A 212 -11.75 -5.46 11.46
CA ALA A 212 -11.20 -4.27 12.09
C ALA A 212 -12.24 -3.53 12.96
N PHE A 213 -13.53 -3.79 12.74
CA PHE A 213 -14.62 -3.29 13.57
C PHE A 213 -14.87 -4.12 14.84
N ASN A 214 -14.28 -5.32 15.02
CA ASN A 214 -14.33 -6.11 16.27
C ASN A 214 -13.07 -6.99 16.53
N LEU A 215 -12.32 -6.65 17.60
CA LEU A 215 -11.01 -7.22 17.99
C LEU A 215 -10.94 -8.77 18.06
N ILE A 216 -11.96 -9.41 18.65
CA ILE A 216 -11.98 -10.87 18.86
C ILE A 216 -11.98 -11.62 17.52
N PHE A 217 -12.61 -11.03 16.50
CA PHE A 217 -12.74 -11.67 15.21
C PHE A 217 -11.54 -11.41 14.30
N ALA A 218 -10.76 -10.35 14.57
CA ALA A 218 -9.48 -10.08 13.87
C ALA A 218 -8.43 -11.15 14.18
N LEU A 219 -8.41 -11.69 15.41
CA LEU A 219 -7.51 -12.77 15.81
C LEU A 219 -7.86 -14.09 15.11
N ILE A 220 -9.15 -14.46 15.09
CA ILE A 220 -9.64 -15.66 14.40
C ILE A 220 -9.35 -15.55 12.89
N GLY A 221 -9.52 -14.35 12.35
CA GLY A 221 -9.25 -14.08 10.96
C GLY A 221 -7.78 -14.18 10.55
N ALA A 222 -6.87 -13.62 11.35
CA ALA A 222 -5.42 -13.73 11.09
C ALA A 222 -4.95 -15.19 11.08
N VAL A 223 -5.49 -16.03 11.98
CA VAL A 223 -5.20 -17.47 12.03
C VAL A 223 -5.66 -18.15 10.73
N LEU A 224 -6.89 -17.88 10.28
CA LEU A 224 -7.42 -18.47 9.04
C LEU A 224 -6.58 -18.08 7.81
N ILE A 225 -6.11 -16.84 7.73
CA ILE A 225 -5.24 -16.37 6.64
C ILE A 225 -3.87 -17.06 6.68
N ILE A 226 -3.29 -17.27 7.86
CA ILE A 226 -2.05 -18.05 7.99
C ILE A 226 -2.28 -19.48 7.50
N VAL A 227 -3.41 -20.12 7.85
CA VAL A 227 -3.64 -21.50 7.37
C VAL A 227 -3.96 -21.54 5.87
N ILE A 228 -4.73 -20.59 5.33
CA ILE A 228 -5.04 -20.55 3.90
C ILE A 228 -3.77 -20.26 3.08
N SER A 229 -2.94 -19.31 3.51
CA SER A 229 -1.66 -19.03 2.86
C SER A 229 -0.69 -20.21 2.95
N PHE A 230 -0.67 -20.93 4.08
CA PHE A 230 0.08 -22.17 4.25
C PHE A 230 -0.43 -23.30 3.34
N LEU A 231 -1.74 -23.47 3.22
CA LEU A 231 -2.36 -24.48 2.34
C LEU A 231 -2.11 -24.17 0.86
N LEU A 232 -2.16 -22.89 0.47
CA LEU A 232 -1.83 -22.46 -0.89
C LEU A 232 -0.34 -22.65 -1.19
N TRP A 233 0.54 -22.34 -0.23
CA TRP A 233 1.97 -22.62 -0.33
C TRP A 233 2.22 -24.13 -0.48
N ALA A 234 1.60 -24.96 0.37
CA ALA A 234 1.71 -26.41 0.30
C ALA A 234 1.20 -26.98 -1.03
N TYR A 235 0.08 -26.48 -1.54
CA TYR A 235 -0.47 -26.90 -2.85
C TYR A 235 0.46 -26.57 -4.02
N TYR A 236 1.17 -25.44 -3.97
CA TYR A 236 2.08 -25.01 -5.03
C TYR A 236 3.48 -25.65 -4.96
N PHE A 237 3.92 -26.12 -3.79
CA PHE A 237 5.27 -26.67 -3.59
C PHE A 237 5.33 -28.21 -3.44
N ILE A 238 4.20 -28.87 -3.16
CA ILE A 238 4.11 -30.34 -3.01
C ILE A 238 3.63 -31.02 -4.31
N LYS A 239 3.40 -30.23 -5.38
CA LYS A 239 3.26 -30.74 -6.75
C LYS A 239 4.55 -30.49 -7.52
#